data_AF-A0A4S5BFG1-F1
#
_entry.id   AF-A0A4S5BFG1-F1
#
_cell.length_a   1.000
_cell.length_b   1.000
_cell.length_c   1.000
_cell.angle_alpha   90.00
_cell.angle_beta   90.00
_cell.angle_gamma   90.00
#
_symmetry.space_group_name_H-M   'P 1'
#
loop_
_entity.id
_entity.type
_entity.pdbx_description
1 polymer ?
#
loop_
_entity_poly.entity_id
_entity_poly.type
_entity_poly.pdbx_seq_one_letter_code
_entity_poly.pdbx_strand_id
1 'polypeptide(L)'
;MTTTNLSIAGLKAVEYKQFHDARKAANAAYQEACSTWRHRNSFYEDIERDSKEWKALMKFTATEYQALVKAKAAERNARERMFRACRKAA
;
A
#
# COMPACT_ATOMS: atom_id res chain seq x y z
N MET A 1 11.23 -31.63 -4.07
CA MET A 1 11.54 -30.29 -4.60
C MET A 1 12.02 -30.39 -6.06
N THR A 2 11.26 -29.86 -7.03
CA THR A 2 11.69 -29.81 -8.44
C THR A 2 12.22 -28.41 -8.78
N THR A 3 13.14 -28.31 -9.74
CA THR A 3 13.66 -27.03 -10.26
C THR A 3 12.53 -26.09 -10.72
N THR A 4 11.47 -26.64 -11.31
CA THR A 4 10.26 -25.90 -11.68
C THR A 4 9.59 -25.20 -10.49
N ASN A 5 9.45 -25.88 -9.35
CA ASN A 5 8.81 -25.31 -8.17
C ASN A 5 9.65 -24.17 -7.56
N LEU A 6 10.97 -24.29 -7.59
CA LEU A 6 11.88 -23.23 -7.15
C LEU A 6 11.81 -22.00 -8.06
N SER A 7 11.77 -22.18 -9.38
CA SER A 7 11.61 -21.07 -10.34
C SER A 7 10.29 -20.32 -10.13
N ILE A 8 9.18 -21.05 -9.90
CA ILE A 8 7.87 -20.43 -9.61
C ILE A 8 7.93 -19.62 -8.31
N ALA A 9 8.54 -20.16 -7.25
CA ALA A 9 8.71 -19.45 -5.98
C ALA A 9 9.53 -18.15 -6.16
N GLY A 10 10.62 -18.21 -6.94
CA GLY A 10 11.43 -17.04 -7.29
C GLY A 10 10.63 -15.95 -8.01
N LEU A 11 9.86 -16.31 -9.05
CA LEU A 11 9.00 -15.37 -9.77
C LEU A 11 7.97 -14.70 -8.84
N LYS A 12 7.37 -15.46 -7.91
CA LYS A 12 6.43 -14.92 -6.93
C LYS A 12 7.09 -14.00 -5.89
N ALA A 13 8.35 -14.23 -5.56
CA ALA A 13 9.11 -13.32 -4.69
C ALA A 13 9.39 -11.97 -5.38
N VAL A 14 9.75 -11.98 -6.67
CA VAL A 14 9.91 -10.75 -7.46
C VAL A 14 8.58 -9.99 -7.56
N GLU A 15 7.49 -10.70 -7.87
CA GLU A 15 6.13 -10.13 -7.90
C GLU A 15 5.77 -9.48 -6.56
N TYR A 16 6.03 -10.16 -5.43
CA TYR A 16 5.80 -9.61 -4.10
C TYR A 16 6.62 -8.32 -3.86
N LYS A 17 7.91 -8.30 -4.24
CA LYS A 17 8.76 -7.10 -4.09
C LYS A 17 8.19 -5.90 -4.85
N GLN A 18 7.70 -6.11 -6.07
CA GLN A 18 7.09 -5.05 -6.87
C GLN A 18 5.85 -4.47 -6.18
N PHE A 19 4.95 -5.30 -5.67
CA PHE A 19 3.76 -4.82 -4.96
C PHE A 19 4.08 -4.18 -3.61
N HIS A 20 5.10 -4.68 -2.90
CA HIS A 20 5.60 -4.05 -1.68
C HIS A 20 6.12 -2.63 -1.95
N ASP A 21 6.91 -2.45 -3.00
CA ASP A 21 7.43 -1.13 -3.39
C ASP A 21 6.30 -0.20 -3.84
N ALA A 22 5.34 -0.72 -4.62
CA ALA A 22 4.15 0.04 -5.03
C ALA A 22 3.32 0.49 -3.82
N ARG A 23 3.13 -0.35 -2.79
CA ARG A 23 2.48 0.09 -1.53
C ARG A 23 3.28 1.17 -0.83
N LYS A 24 4.61 1.05 -0.75
CA LYS A 24 5.46 2.08 -0.13
C LYS A 24 5.32 3.42 -0.86
N ALA A 25 5.36 3.41 -2.19
CA ALA A 25 5.16 4.60 -3.01
C ALA A 25 3.76 5.22 -2.80
N ALA A 26 2.70 4.42 -2.82
CA ALA A 26 1.34 4.89 -2.56
C ALA A 26 1.18 5.46 -1.14
N ASN A 27 1.86 4.89 -0.14
CA ASN A 27 1.84 5.41 1.22
C ASN A 27 2.54 6.77 1.32
N ALA A 28 3.70 6.92 0.67
CA ALA A 28 4.41 8.19 0.61
C ALA A 28 3.55 9.27 -0.07
N ALA A 29 2.92 8.96 -1.20
CA ALA A 29 2.00 9.87 -1.90
C ALA A 29 0.81 10.28 -1.03
N TYR A 30 0.19 9.35 -0.29
CA TYR A 30 -0.90 9.67 0.64
C TYR A 30 -0.44 10.58 1.79
N GLN A 31 0.74 10.32 2.36
CA GLN A 31 1.32 11.16 3.42
C GLN A 31 1.66 12.57 2.90
N GLU A 32 2.20 12.67 1.70
CA GLU A 32 2.47 13.94 1.02
C GLU A 32 1.18 14.73 0.75
N ALA A 33 0.12 14.07 0.28
CA ALA A 33 -1.19 14.71 0.08
C ALA A 33 -1.78 15.21 1.42
N CYS A 34 -1.67 14.44 2.49
CA CYS A 34 -2.07 14.88 3.84
C CYS A 34 -1.28 16.10 4.30
N SER A 35 0.04 16.08 4.14
CA SER A 35 0.93 17.19 4.49
C SER A 35 0.59 18.44 3.68
N THR A 36 0.41 18.29 2.37
CA THR A 36 0.02 19.37 1.45
C THR A 36 -1.29 20.01 1.88
N TRP A 37 -2.30 19.21 2.22
CA TRP A 37 -3.57 19.74 2.72
C TRP A 37 -3.39 20.52 4.03
N ARG A 38 -2.64 19.96 4.99
CA ARG A 38 -2.35 20.60 6.27
C ARG A 38 -1.66 21.96 6.09
N HIS A 39 -0.62 22.01 5.26
CA HIS A 39 0.08 23.26 4.95
C HIS A 39 -0.81 24.30 4.27
N ARG A 40 -1.66 23.88 3.32
CA ARG A 40 -2.59 24.79 2.63
C ARG A 40 -3.67 25.38 3.53
N ASN A 41 -4.04 24.67 4.59
CA ASN A 41 -5.10 25.07 5.52
C ASN A 41 -4.55 25.55 6.87
N SER A 42 -3.22 25.71 6.98
CA SER A 42 -2.54 26.08 8.24
C SER A 42 -2.90 25.18 9.43
N PHE A 43 -3.15 23.89 9.17
CA PHE A 43 -3.60 22.93 10.17
C PHE A 43 -2.43 22.07 10.67
N TYR A 44 -1.89 22.41 11.84
CA TYR A 44 -0.71 21.74 12.40
C TYR A 44 -1.03 20.82 13.59
N GLU A 45 -2.23 20.93 14.15
CA GLU A 45 -2.68 20.14 15.29
C GLU A 45 -3.27 18.79 14.85
N ASP A 46 -3.57 17.93 15.83
CA ASP A 46 -4.32 16.71 15.58
C ASP A 46 -5.75 17.05 15.15
N ILE A 47 -6.19 16.40 14.08
CA ILE A 47 -7.53 16.59 13.54
C ILE A 47 -8.42 15.53 14.20
N GLU A 48 -9.40 15.97 14.97
CA GLU A 48 -10.42 15.08 15.55
C GLU A 48 -11.14 14.32 14.43
N ARG A 49 -11.33 13.01 14.64
CA ARG A 49 -12.01 12.14 13.67
C ARG A 49 -13.45 12.58 13.46
N ASP A 50 -13.95 12.49 12.22
CA ASP A 50 -15.31 12.86 11.81
C ASP A 50 -15.68 14.36 11.92
N SER A 51 -14.74 15.20 12.36
CA SER A 51 -14.82 16.67 12.30
C SER A 51 -14.98 17.17 10.85
N LYS A 52 -15.31 18.46 10.67
CA LYS A 52 -15.46 19.06 9.34
C LYS A 52 -14.11 19.06 8.60
N GLU A 53 -13.05 19.32 9.33
CA GLU A 53 -11.66 19.35 8.89
C GLU A 53 -11.19 17.96 8.48
N TRP A 54 -11.54 16.93 9.28
CA TRP A 54 -11.27 15.53 8.92
C TRP A 54 -11.96 15.14 7.62
N LYS A 55 -13.24 15.48 7.47
CA LYS A 55 -14.00 15.19 6.23
C LYS A 55 -13.41 15.92 5.03
N ALA A 56 -12.96 17.16 5.20
CA ALA A 56 -12.30 17.93 4.15
C ALA A 56 -10.94 17.31 3.75
N LEU A 57 -10.11 16.91 4.72
CA LEU A 57 -8.86 16.20 4.48
C LEU A 57 -9.09 14.88 3.73
N MET A 58 -10.05 14.07 4.18
CA MET A 58 -10.37 12.79 3.55
C MET A 58 -10.91 12.96 2.13
N LYS A 59 -11.71 14.01 1.88
CA LYS A 59 -12.17 14.34 0.53
C LYS A 59 -11.00 14.76 -0.37
N PHE A 60 -10.06 15.55 0.16
CA PHE A 60 -8.89 15.99 -0.60
C PHE A 60 -7.94 14.84 -0.95
N THR A 61 -7.72 13.92 0.00
CA THR A 61 -6.78 12.79 -0.14
C THR A 61 -7.43 11.51 -0.65
N ALA A 62 -8.68 11.58 -1.13
CA ALA A 62 -9.50 10.41 -1.45
C ALA A 62 -8.83 9.51 -2.51
N THR A 63 -8.23 10.11 -3.53
CA THR A 63 -7.58 9.37 -4.63
C THR A 63 -6.36 8.60 -4.13
N GLU A 64 -5.47 9.26 -3.39
CA GLU A 64 -4.25 8.68 -2.85
C GLU A 64 -4.58 7.62 -1.79
N TYR A 65 -5.60 7.87 -0.98
CA TYR A 65 -6.09 6.90 -0.01
C TYR A 65 -6.61 5.64 -0.70
N GLN A 66 -7.44 5.77 -1.75
CA GLN A 66 -7.92 4.62 -2.51
C GLN A 66 -6.78 3.87 -3.20
N ALA A 67 -5.79 4.58 -3.76
CA ALA A 67 -4.60 3.97 -4.33
C ALA A 67 -3.81 3.16 -3.29
N LEU A 68 -3.62 3.71 -2.08
CA LEU A 68 -2.98 3.02 -0.97
C LEU A 68 -3.75 1.77 -0.53
N VAL A 69 -5.09 1.86 -0.43
CA VAL A 69 -5.94 0.70 -0.08
C VAL A 69 -5.79 -0.42 -1.12
N LYS A 70 -5.84 -0.08 -2.42
CA LYS A 70 -5.63 -1.04 -3.51
C LYS A 70 -4.23 -1.66 -3.46
N ALA A 71 -3.19 -0.85 -3.24
CA ALA A 71 -1.82 -1.33 -3.15
C ALA A 71 -1.60 -2.29 -1.96
N LYS A 72 -2.18 -1.98 -0.78
CA LYS A 72 -2.16 -2.87 0.39
C LYS A 72 -2.82 -4.22 0.09
N ALA A 73 -3.96 -4.22 -0.59
CA ALA A 73 -4.65 -5.45 -0.98
C ALA A 73 -3.82 -6.27 -1.99
N ALA A 74 -3.23 -5.61 -2.98
CA ALA A 74 -2.39 -6.26 -3.98
C ALA A 74 -1.14 -6.91 -3.37
N GLU A 75 -0.44 -6.20 -2.47
CA GLU A 75 0.70 -6.74 -1.73
C GLU A 75 0.31 -7.95 -0.88
N ARG A 76 -0.80 -7.86 -0.13
CA ARG A 76 -1.28 -8.99 0.68
C ARG A 76 -1.52 -10.22 -0.20
N ASN A 77 -2.20 -10.04 -1.33
CA ASN A 77 -2.49 -11.14 -2.25
C ASN A 77 -1.20 -11.71 -2.88
N ALA A 78 -0.23 -10.86 -3.23
CA ALA A 78 1.06 -11.30 -3.76
C ALA A 78 1.86 -12.09 -2.71
N ARG A 79 1.86 -11.62 -1.46
CA ARG A 79 2.46 -12.32 -0.31
C ARG A 79 1.84 -13.72 -0.18
N GLU A 80 0.51 -13.83 -0.16
CA GLU A 80 -0.16 -15.13 -0.05
C GLU A 80 0.21 -16.08 -1.21
N ARG A 81 0.26 -15.58 -2.46
CA ARG A 81 0.69 -16.38 -3.61
C ARG A 81 2.13 -16.87 -3.45
N MET A 82 3.04 -16.01 -3.00
CA MET A 82 4.43 -16.36 -2.73
C MET A 82 4.54 -17.45 -1.65
N PHE A 83 3.88 -17.28 -0.50
CA PHE A 83 3.89 -18.30 0.57
C PHE A 83 3.36 -19.65 0.10
N ARG A 84 2.28 -19.66 -0.70
CA ARG A 84 1.74 -20.88 -1.30
C ARG A 84 2.75 -21.53 -2.26
N ALA A 85 3.47 -20.75 -3.06
CA ALA A 85 4.51 -21.27 -3.95
C ALA A 85 5.70 -21.85 -3.17
N CYS A 86 6.17 -21.17 -2.13
CA CYS A 86 7.23 -21.67 -1.26
C CYS A 86 6.84 -22.99 -0.59
N ARG A 87 5.59 -23.12 -0.11
CA ARG A 87 5.10 -24.36 0.50
C ARG A 87 5.07 -25.55 -0.48
N LYS A 88 4.82 -25.31 -1.77
CA LYS A 88 4.86 -26.36 -2.81
C LYS A 88 6.27 -26.72 -3.24
N ALA A 89 7.23 -25.83 -3.00
CA ALA A 89 8.63 -26.05 -3.33
C ALA A 89 9.36 -26.83 -2.23
N ALA A 90 9.02 -26.58 -0.96
CA ALA A 90 9.46 -27.37 0.20
C ALA A 90 9.12 -28.86 0.01
#